data_AF-A0A924D8Y5-F1
#
_entry.id   AF-A0A924D8Y5-F1
#
_cell.length_a   1.000
_cell.length_b   1.000
_cell.length_c   1.000
_cell.angle_alpha   90.00
_cell.angle_beta   90.00
_cell.angle_gamma   90.00
#
_symmetry.space_group_name_H-M   'P 1'
#
loop_
_entity.id
_entity.type
_entity.pdbx_description
1 polymer ?
#
loop_
_entity_poly.entity_id
_entity_poly.type
_entity_poly.pdbx_seq_one_letter_code
_entity_poly.pdbx_strand_id
1 'polypeptide(L)'
;MVWHDLTKRKRAEQLIKDGSERLEEAQAIAHIGSWSLDLASGKVHWSPQMFCIFDFPFSEHAPSAEQIIARYHPDYLEAHNTRLHETVVCGTPLDIDLPLIQQNGQERWVHVRGRRVKGGTGKDGFRMIGTVQDITERIQTEEALNRANAQLEEHLRFINEQNTLLEAQQLELKALATTDGLTGLKNHRTFQERLSEEFHRVERYHPSLSLILLDVDHFKQYNDSFGHPEGDKVLKSVSRILKSVTRDCDLVARYGGEEFVVILPETDSEGALRAAERIRKAIEEAAWTLRPVTASFGVTTLHMNTESPQALITEADEALYAVKRNGRNRSQHYAIMGGSGD
;
A
#
# COMPACT_ATOMS: atom_id res chain seq x y z
N MET A 1 30.17 -72.64 -40.94
CA MET A 1 29.92 -71.19 -41.05
C MET A 1 28.61 -70.81 -40.32
N VAL A 2 28.46 -71.19 -39.03
CA VAL A 2 27.22 -71.02 -38.24
C VAL A 2 27.50 -70.35 -36.87
N TRP A 3 28.73 -70.45 -36.37
CA TRP A 3 29.13 -69.88 -35.07
C TRP A 3 29.26 -68.35 -35.03
N HIS A 4 29.44 -67.68 -36.17
CA HIS A 4 29.61 -66.22 -36.23
C HIS A 4 28.27 -65.45 -36.18
N ASP A 5 27.16 -66.14 -36.40
CA ASP A 5 25.80 -65.58 -36.44
C ASP A 5 25.17 -65.53 -35.03
N LEU A 6 25.35 -66.60 -34.24
CA LEU A 6 24.83 -66.70 -32.87
C LEU A 6 25.40 -65.62 -31.91
N THR A 7 26.67 -65.22 -32.08
CA THR A 7 27.30 -64.21 -31.22
C THR A 7 26.81 -62.79 -31.53
N LYS A 8 26.50 -62.48 -32.80
CA LYS A 8 25.91 -61.19 -33.20
C LYS A 8 24.47 -61.07 -32.70
N ARG A 9 23.69 -62.14 -32.84
CA ARG A 9 22.31 -62.20 -32.35
C ARG A 9 22.24 -62.01 -30.82
N LYS A 10 23.05 -62.74 -30.04
CA LYS A 10 23.08 -62.59 -28.58
C LYS A 10 23.50 -61.19 -28.13
N ARG A 11 24.45 -60.56 -28.82
CA ARG A 11 24.85 -59.17 -28.52
C ARG A 11 23.74 -58.16 -28.84
N ALA A 12 23.02 -58.34 -29.94
CA ALA A 12 21.88 -57.49 -30.28
C ALA A 12 20.72 -57.68 -29.28
N GLU A 13 20.42 -58.92 -28.89
CA GLU A 13 19.43 -59.23 -27.85
C GLU A 13 19.80 -58.58 -26.50
N GLN A 14 21.07 -58.64 -26.10
CA GLN A 14 21.54 -57.99 -24.88
C GLN A 14 21.43 -56.46 -24.94
N LEU A 15 21.82 -55.83 -26.06
CA LEU A 15 21.71 -54.37 -26.21
C LEU A 15 20.25 -53.89 -26.19
N ILE A 16 19.33 -54.66 -26.78
CA ILE A 16 17.89 -54.36 -26.73
C ILE A 16 17.39 -54.48 -25.29
N LYS A 17 17.81 -55.51 -24.56
CA LYS A 17 17.44 -55.72 -23.17
C LYS A 17 17.92 -54.58 -22.28
N ASP A 18 19.21 -54.25 -22.32
CA ASP A 18 19.81 -53.16 -21.53
C ASP A 18 19.17 -51.80 -21.88
N GLY A 19 18.83 -51.59 -23.16
CA GLY A 19 18.12 -50.38 -23.61
C GLY A 19 16.68 -50.30 -23.10
N SER A 20 15.97 -51.42 -23.05
CA SER A 20 14.60 -51.51 -22.50
C SER A 20 14.60 -51.22 -21.00
N GLU A 21 15.50 -51.85 -20.24
CA GLU A 21 15.60 -51.68 -18.79
C GLU A 21 15.87 -50.20 -18.43
N ARG A 22 16.81 -49.54 -19.11
CA ARG A 22 17.09 -48.10 -18.88
C ARG A 22 15.90 -47.20 -19.24
N LEU A 23 15.16 -47.54 -20.29
CA LEU A 23 13.97 -46.76 -20.68
C LEU A 23 12.86 -46.91 -19.64
N GLU A 24 12.67 -48.13 -19.12
CA GLU A 24 11.69 -48.41 -18.06
C GLU A 24 12.04 -47.68 -16.76
N GLU A 25 13.32 -47.67 -16.35
CA GLU A 25 13.80 -46.90 -15.19
C GLU A 25 13.57 -45.40 -15.38
N ALA A 26 13.94 -44.84 -16.55
CA ALA A 26 13.73 -43.43 -16.84
C ALA A 26 12.24 -43.04 -16.84
N GLN A 27 11.37 -43.92 -17.35
CA GLN A 27 9.93 -43.76 -17.31
C GLN A 27 9.37 -43.79 -15.88
N ALA A 28 9.87 -44.70 -15.04
CA ALA A 28 9.46 -44.79 -13.65
C ALA A 28 9.86 -43.53 -12.85
N ILE A 29 11.10 -43.04 -13.02
CA ILE A 29 11.60 -41.82 -12.38
C ILE A 29 10.81 -40.59 -12.84
N ALA A 30 10.49 -40.49 -14.12
CA ALA A 30 9.72 -39.36 -14.66
C ALA A 30 8.21 -39.46 -14.40
N HIS A 31 7.73 -40.59 -13.85
CA HIS A 31 6.31 -40.92 -13.75
C HIS A 31 5.57 -40.82 -15.10
N ILE A 32 6.23 -41.29 -16.18
CA ILE A 32 5.71 -41.27 -17.55
C ILE A 32 5.55 -42.71 -18.05
N GLY A 33 4.31 -43.12 -18.31
CA GLY A 33 3.99 -44.34 -19.05
C GLY A 33 3.99 -44.10 -20.55
N SER A 34 4.37 -45.10 -21.35
CA SER A 34 4.19 -45.08 -22.79
C SER A 34 3.17 -46.11 -23.24
N TRP A 35 2.44 -45.78 -24.28
CA TRP A 35 1.43 -46.66 -24.86
C TRP A 35 1.50 -46.66 -26.38
N SER A 36 1.04 -47.74 -26.98
CA SER A 36 0.78 -47.77 -28.41
C SER A 36 -0.49 -48.55 -28.72
N LEU A 37 -1.21 -48.13 -29.75
CA LEU A 37 -2.45 -48.74 -30.23
C LEU A 37 -2.32 -48.97 -31.74
N ASP A 38 -2.40 -50.22 -32.18
CA ASP A 38 -2.52 -50.55 -33.58
C ASP A 38 -3.97 -50.29 -34.04
N LEU A 39 -4.17 -49.38 -35.02
CA LEU A 39 -5.51 -48.93 -35.39
C LEU A 39 -6.29 -49.94 -36.23
N ALA A 40 -5.62 -50.93 -36.82
CA ALA A 40 -6.26 -51.96 -37.63
C ALA A 40 -6.69 -53.17 -36.78
N SER A 41 -5.83 -53.62 -35.86
CA SER A 41 -6.10 -54.77 -34.99
C SER A 41 -6.73 -54.39 -33.65
N GLY A 42 -6.69 -53.12 -33.26
CA GLY A 42 -7.10 -52.65 -31.94
C GLY A 42 -6.15 -53.06 -30.81
N LYS A 43 -4.99 -53.66 -31.11
CA LYS A 43 -4.06 -54.16 -30.10
C LYS A 43 -3.36 -53.00 -29.37
N VAL A 44 -3.52 -52.95 -28.05
CA VAL A 44 -2.87 -51.98 -27.16
C VAL A 44 -1.62 -52.61 -26.52
N HIS A 45 -0.56 -51.83 -26.43
CA HIS A 45 0.64 -52.14 -25.68
C HIS A 45 0.94 -51.02 -24.69
N TRP A 46 1.25 -51.38 -23.45
CA TRP A 46 1.54 -50.46 -22.34
C TRP A 46 2.94 -50.74 -21.80
N SER A 47 3.66 -49.68 -21.42
CA SER A 47 4.85 -49.85 -20.58
C SER A 47 4.45 -50.21 -19.15
N PRO A 48 5.34 -50.81 -18.34
CA PRO A 48 5.05 -51.12 -16.94
C PRO A 48 4.51 -49.93 -16.15
N GLN A 49 5.01 -48.72 -16.41
CA GLN A 49 4.60 -47.50 -15.73
C GLN A 49 3.13 -47.11 -16.01
N MET A 50 2.54 -47.50 -17.15
CA MET A 50 1.11 -47.28 -17.41
C MET A 50 0.22 -48.03 -16.41
N PHE A 51 0.60 -49.25 -16.01
CA PHE A 51 -0.14 -50.01 -15.01
C PHE A 51 -0.11 -49.30 -13.64
N CYS A 52 1.03 -48.71 -13.27
CA CYS A 52 1.17 -47.91 -12.05
C CYS A 52 0.32 -46.63 -12.09
N ILE A 53 0.33 -45.90 -13.21
CA ILE A 53 -0.40 -44.64 -13.36
C ILE A 53 -1.92 -44.88 -13.31
N PHE A 54 -2.41 -45.88 -14.02
CA PHE A 54 -3.84 -46.22 -14.08
C PHE A 54 -4.31 -47.15 -12.96
N ASP A 55 -3.42 -47.50 -12.01
CA ASP A 55 -3.73 -48.33 -10.85
C ASP A 55 -4.35 -49.68 -11.25
N PHE A 56 -3.72 -50.35 -12.21
CA PHE A 56 -4.03 -51.72 -12.63
C PHE A 56 -2.94 -52.67 -12.14
N PRO A 57 -3.29 -53.91 -11.75
CA PRO A 57 -2.31 -54.97 -11.55
C PRO A 57 -1.50 -55.19 -12.82
N PHE A 58 -0.19 -55.39 -12.68
CA PHE A 58 0.67 -55.69 -13.82
C PHE A 58 0.21 -56.98 -14.52
N SER A 59 0.16 -56.95 -15.86
CA SER A 59 -0.25 -58.06 -16.71
C SER A 59 0.55 -58.02 -18.01
N GLU A 60 0.78 -59.19 -18.63
CA GLU A 60 1.38 -59.29 -19.97
C GLU A 60 0.52 -58.64 -21.06
N HIS A 61 -0.78 -58.43 -20.78
CA HIS A 61 -1.73 -57.84 -21.70
C HIS A 61 -2.27 -56.53 -21.12
N ALA A 62 -2.38 -55.51 -21.97
CA ALA A 62 -3.01 -54.24 -21.59
C ALA A 62 -4.51 -54.45 -21.29
N PRO A 63 -5.10 -53.66 -20.35
CA PRO A 63 -6.54 -53.68 -20.11
C PRO A 63 -7.33 -53.31 -21.38
N SER A 64 -8.62 -53.69 -21.43
CA SER A 64 -9.48 -53.33 -22.55
C SER A 64 -9.69 -51.81 -22.62
N ALA A 65 -10.01 -51.30 -23.81
CA ALA A 65 -10.31 -49.87 -23.98
C ALA A 65 -11.42 -49.39 -23.02
N GLU A 66 -12.46 -50.21 -22.82
CA GLU A 66 -13.55 -49.93 -21.86
C GLU A 66 -13.04 -49.84 -20.42
N GLN A 67 -12.15 -50.74 -20.00
CA GLN A 67 -11.56 -50.71 -18.65
C GLN A 67 -10.70 -49.47 -18.43
N ILE A 68 -9.95 -49.04 -19.46
CA ILE A 68 -9.11 -47.84 -19.41
C ILE A 68 -9.99 -46.59 -19.34
N ILE A 69 -11.00 -46.50 -20.22
CA ILE A 69 -11.93 -45.38 -20.29
C ILE A 69 -12.68 -45.22 -18.96
N ALA A 70 -13.09 -46.33 -18.34
CA ALA A 70 -13.75 -46.32 -17.04
C ALA A 70 -12.91 -45.76 -15.87
N ARG A 71 -11.60 -45.55 -16.06
CA ARG A 71 -10.75 -44.90 -15.06
C ARG A 71 -10.76 -43.38 -15.14
N TYR A 72 -11.14 -42.79 -16.28
CA TYR A 72 -11.24 -41.34 -16.37
C TYR A 72 -12.52 -40.83 -15.69
N HIS A 73 -12.46 -39.61 -15.15
CA HIS A 73 -13.63 -38.97 -14.59
C HIS A 73 -14.74 -38.81 -15.65
N PRO A 74 -16.01 -39.15 -15.34
CA PRO A 74 -17.11 -39.14 -16.31
C PRO A 74 -17.27 -37.84 -17.10
N ASP A 75 -17.13 -36.70 -16.41
CA ASP A 75 -17.29 -35.36 -17.00
C ASP A 75 -16.26 -35.04 -18.10
N TYR A 76 -15.16 -35.78 -18.15
CA TYR A 76 -14.06 -35.56 -19.10
C TYR A 76 -14.05 -36.58 -20.25
N LEU A 77 -14.96 -37.58 -20.23
CA LEU A 77 -14.99 -38.65 -21.23
C LEU A 77 -15.36 -38.16 -22.62
N GLU A 78 -16.30 -37.22 -22.73
CA GLU A 78 -16.72 -36.66 -24.02
C GLU A 78 -15.55 -35.91 -24.69
N ALA A 79 -14.85 -35.08 -23.93
CA ALA A 79 -13.68 -34.35 -24.41
C ALA A 79 -12.55 -35.30 -24.82
N HIS A 80 -12.25 -36.32 -24.01
CA HIS A 80 -11.28 -37.36 -24.33
C HIS A 80 -11.64 -38.10 -25.63
N ASN A 81 -12.88 -38.58 -25.76
CA ASN A 81 -13.31 -39.36 -26.93
C ASN A 81 -13.29 -38.51 -28.21
N THR A 82 -13.69 -37.25 -28.12
CA THR A 82 -13.63 -36.30 -29.24
C THR A 82 -12.19 -36.09 -29.69
N ARG A 83 -11.28 -35.81 -28.75
CA ARG A 83 -9.86 -35.58 -29.05
C ARG A 83 -9.18 -36.82 -29.61
N LEU A 84 -9.48 -37.99 -29.05
CA LEU A 84 -9.00 -39.28 -29.52
C LEU A 84 -9.48 -39.54 -30.96
N HIS A 85 -10.76 -39.30 -31.25
CA HIS A 85 -11.32 -39.45 -32.59
C HIS A 85 -10.64 -38.54 -33.61
N GLU A 86 -10.42 -37.26 -33.29
CA GLU A 86 -9.67 -36.33 -34.13
C GLU A 86 -8.25 -36.83 -34.43
N THR A 87 -7.55 -37.39 -33.44
CA THR A 87 -6.21 -37.97 -33.65
C THR A 87 -6.26 -39.18 -34.57
N VAL A 88 -7.25 -40.05 -34.40
CA VAL A 88 -7.41 -41.26 -35.22
C VAL A 88 -7.74 -40.90 -36.67
N VAL A 89 -8.67 -39.96 -36.90
CA VAL A 89 -9.19 -39.62 -38.23
C VAL A 89 -8.33 -38.58 -38.94
N CYS A 90 -8.05 -37.46 -38.28
CA CYS A 90 -7.38 -36.31 -38.87
C CYS A 90 -5.86 -36.34 -38.64
N GLY A 91 -5.39 -37.06 -37.63
CA GLY A 91 -3.97 -37.08 -37.26
C GLY A 91 -3.53 -35.91 -36.39
N THR A 92 -4.47 -35.09 -35.90
CA THR A 92 -4.21 -34.04 -34.91
C THR A 92 -3.62 -34.66 -33.64
N PRO A 93 -2.48 -34.19 -33.11
CA PRO A 93 -1.92 -34.75 -31.88
C PRO A 93 -2.92 -34.72 -30.72
N LEU A 94 -3.02 -35.85 -30.01
CA LEU A 94 -3.72 -35.93 -28.74
C LEU A 94 -2.85 -35.22 -27.69
N ASP A 95 -3.42 -34.25 -27.01
CA ASP A 95 -2.78 -33.51 -25.93
C ASP A 95 -3.92 -33.00 -25.02
N ILE A 96 -4.04 -33.59 -23.83
CA ILE A 96 -5.15 -33.33 -22.90
C ILE A 96 -4.77 -33.72 -21.46
N ASP A 97 -5.20 -32.88 -20.50
CA ASP A 97 -5.15 -33.18 -19.07
C ASP A 97 -6.47 -33.80 -18.63
N LEU A 98 -6.40 -34.95 -17.95
CA LEU A 98 -7.58 -35.72 -17.55
C LEU A 98 -7.43 -36.19 -16.09
N PRO A 99 -8.49 -36.08 -15.27
CA PRO A 99 -8.51 -36.72 -13.98
C PRO A 99 -8.81 -38.22 -14.12
N LEU A 100 -8.05 -39.04 -13.40
CA LEU A 100 -8.23 -40.46 -13.20
C LEU A 100 -8.77 -40.72 -11.80
N ILE A 101 -9.66 -41.69 -11.70
CA ILE A 101 -10.16 -42.21 -10.43
C ILE A 101 -9.42 -43.52 -10.14
N GLN A 102 -8.63 -43.51 -9.06
CA GLN A 102 -7.92 -44.69 -8.56
C GLN A 102 -8.89 -45.68 -7.91
N GLN A 103 -8.48 -46.93 -7.69
CA GLN A 103 -9.35 -47.95 -7.07
C GLN A 103 -9.75 -47.58 -5.62
N ASN A 104 -8.91 -46.81 -4.93
CA ASN A 104 -9.16 -46.30 -3.59
C ASN A 104 -10.06 -45.04 -3.57
N GLY A 105 -10.55 -44.58 -4.73
CA GLY A 105 -11.36 -43.38 -4.88
C GLY A 105 -10.60 -42.05 -4.90
N GLN A 106 -9.27 -42.06 -4.79
CA GLN A 106 -8.46 -40.85 -4.94
C GLN A 106 -8.35 -40.43 -6.40
N GLU A 107 -8.24 -39.13 -6.62
CA GLU A 107 -8.09 -38.54 -7.94
C GLU A 107 -6.62 -38.32 -8.27
N ARG A 108 -6.23 -38.72 -9.49
CA ARG A 108 -4.89 -38.51 -10.05
C ARG A 108 -5.03 -37.78 -11.37
N TRP A 109 -4.36 -36.66 -11.54
CA TRP A 109 -4.35 -35.94 -12.81
C TRP A 109 -3.28 -36.49 -13.73
N VAL A 110 -3.64 -36.74 -14.99
CA VAL A 110 -2.70 -37.21 -16.00
C VAL A 110 -2.70 -36.34 -17.25
N HIS A 111 -1.50 -36.12 -17.78
CA HIS A 111 -1.29 -35.48 -19.06
C HIS A 111 -1.11 -36.54 -20.14
N VAL A 112 -2.08 -36.66 -21.03
CA VAL A 112 -2.08 -37.65 -22.12
C VAL A 112 -1.62 -36.98 -23.40
N ARG A 113 -0.51 -37.47 -23.96
CA ARG A 113 -0.04 -37.11 -25.30
C ARG A 113 -0.06 -38.30 -26.23
N GLY A 114 -0.42 -38.08 -27.48
CA GLY A 114 -0.45 -39.12 -28.50
C GLY A 114 -0.33 -38.56 -29.91
N ARG A 115 0.21 -39.37 -30.82
CA ARG A 115 0.27 -39.04 -32.24
C ARG A 115 0.07 -40.27 -33.11
N ARG A 116 -0.53 -40.06 -34.28
CA ARG A 116 -0.68 -41.09 -35.31
C ARG A 116 0.61 -41.23 -36.13
N VAL A 117 1.09 -42.45 -36.30
CA VAL A 117 2.29 -42.79 -37.08
C VAL A 117 1.97 -43.91 -38.08
N LYS A 118 2.72 -43.96 -39.19
CA LYS A 118 2.64 -45.09 -40.14
C LYS A 118 3.33 -46.33 -39.56
N GLY A 119 2.89 -47.52 -39.96
CA GLY A 119 3.51 -48.79 -39.55
C GLY A 119 2.65 -49.66 -38.63
N GLY A 120 1.33 -49.56 -38.74
CA GLY A 120 0.40 -50.54 -38.16
C GLY A 120 0.32 -51.82 -39.00
N THR A 121 -0.48 -52.78 -38.54
CA THR A 121 -0.73 -54.03 -39.28
C THR A 121 -1.38 -53.74 -40.66
N GLY A 122 -0.83 -54.35 -41.72
CA GLY A 122 -1.24 -54.10 -43.11
C GLY A 122 -0.39 -53.05 -43.85
N LYS A 123 -0.42 -53.09 -45.19
CA LYS A 123 0.47 -52.30 -46.08
C LYS A 123 0.28 -50.77 -45.96
N ASP A 124 -0.88 -50.33 -45.50
CA ASP A 124 -1.25 -48.93 -45.22
C ASP A 124 -1.73 -48.71 -43.77
N GLY A 125 -1.30 -49.59 -42.84
CA GLY A 125 -1.73 -49.54 -41.44
C GLY A 125 -1.17 -48.34 -40.67
N PHE A 126 -1.99 -47.75 -39.81
CA PHE A 126 -1.59 -46.71 -38.87
C PHE A 126 -1.52 -47.26 -37.44
N ARG A 127 -0.61 -46.71 -36.64
CA ARG A 127 -0.49 -46.95 -35.21
C ARG A 127 -0.54 -45.61 -34.48
N MET A 128 -1.11 -45.56 -33.29
CA MET A 128 -0.92 -44.45 -32.39
C MET A 128 0.13 -44.78 -31.34
N ILE A 129 0.96 -43.80 -31.01
CA ILE A 129 1.93 -43.89 -29.93
C ILE A 129 1.82 -42.66 -29.06
N GLY A 130 2.06 -42.81 -27.77
CA GLY A 130 1.88 -41.71 -26.84
C GLY A 130 2.51 -41.96 -25.48
N THR A 131 2.36 -40.95 -24.63
CA THR A 131 2.78 -40.95 -23.24
C THR A 131 1.64 -40.52 -22.35
N VAL A 132 1.64 -41.01 -21.11
CA VAL A 132 0.79 -40.52 -20.03
C VAL A 132 1.71 -40.15 -18.88
N GLN A 133 1.63 -38.91 -18.40
CA GLN A 133 2.41 -38.44 -17.26
C GLN A 133 1.48 -38.16 -16.09
N ASP A 134 1.83 -38.60 -14.89
CA ASP A 134 1.16 -38.12 -13.67
C ASP A 134 1.56 -36.66 -13.41
N ILE A 135 0.57 -35.76 -13.37
CA ILE A 135 0.73 -34.31 -13.15
C ILE A 135 0.01 -33.85 -11.87
N THR A 136 -0.38 -34.78 -11.00
CA THR A 136 -1.15 -34.48 -9.78
C THR A 136 -0.42 -33.48 -8.88
N GLU A 137 0.86 -33.72 -8.61
CA GLU A 137 1.69 -32.83 -7.78
C GLU A 137 1.80 -31.41 -8.38
N ARG A 138 1.90 -31.31 -9.72
CA ARG A 138 1.95 -30.03 -10.43
C ARG A 138 0.67 -29.24 -10.22
N ILE A 139 -0.49 -29.85 -10.47
CA ILE A 139 -1.81 -29.22 -10.31
C ILE A 139 -2.03 -28.80 -8.85
N GLN A 140 -1.73 -29.68 -7.89
CA GLN A 140 -1.87 -29.37 -6.46
C GLN A 140 -0.98 -28.20 -6.03
N THR A 141 0.26 -28.14 -6.52
CA THR A 141 1.19 -27.04 -6.22
C THR A 141 0.71 -25.73 -6.82
N GLU A 142 0.24 -25.74 -8.06
CA GLU A 142 -0.31 -24.57 -8.74
C GLU A 142 -1.56 -24.03 -8.02
N GLU A 143 -2.47 -24.92 -7.61
CA GLU A 143 -3.63 -24.52 -6.82
C GLU A 143 -3.23 -23.96 -5.44
N ALA A 144 -2.29 -24.60 -4.74
CA ALA A 144 -1.82 -24.11 -3.45
C ALA A 144 -1.18 -22.73 -3.57
N LEU A 145 -0.40 -22.49 -4.62
CA LEU A 145 0.19 -21.20 -4.94
C LEU A 145 -0.88 -20.15 -5.22
N ASN A 146 -1.88 -20.49 -6.04
CA ASN A 146 -2.98 -19.60 -6.37
C ASN A 146 -3.80 -19.22 -5.11
N ARG A 147 -4.06 -20.19 -4.22
CA ARG A 147 -4.72 -19.93 -2.94
C ARG A 147 -3.89 -19.01 -2.04
N ALA A 148 -2.57 -19.26 -1.94
CA ALA A 148 -1.67 -18.41 -1.15
C ALA A 148 -1.58 -16.99 -1.69
N ASN A 149 -1.54 -16.82 -3.02
CA ASN A 149 -1.55 -15.51 -3.67
C ASN A 149 -2.85 -14.75 -3.40
N ALA A 150 -4.01 -15.42 -3.52
CA ALA A 150 -5.31 -14.80 -3.22
C ALA A 150 -5.40 -14.34 -1.75
N GLN A 151 -4.89 -15.15 -0.81
CA GLN A 151 -4.81 -14.77 0.61
C GLN A 151 -3.87 -13.58 0.83
N LEU A 152 -2.73 -13.55 0.15
CA LEU A 152 -1.79 -12.42 0.23
C LEU A 152 -2.41 -11.12 -0.28
N GLU A 153 -3.14 -11.17 -1.40
CA GLU A 153 -3.85 -10.00 -1.95
C GLU A 153 -4.92 -9.47 -0.98
N GLU A 154 -5.64 -10.36 -0.30
CA GLU A 154 -6.61 -9.98 0.73
C GLU A 154 -5.93 -9.29 1.92
N HIS A 155 -4.84 -9.87 2.44
CA HIS A 155 -4.07 -9.26 3.52
C HIS A 155 -3.49 -7.89 3.14
N LEU A 156 -2.98 -7.73 1.92
CA LEU A 156 -2.46 -6.45 1.43
C LEU A 156 -3.56 -5.39 1.37
N ARG A 157 -4.77 -5.74 0.90
CA ARG A 157 -5.92 -4.83 0.91
C ARG A 157 -6.26 -4.38 2.33
N PHE A 158 -6.34 -5.32 3.27
CA PHE A 158 -6.63 -5.02 4.67
C PHE A 158 -5.58 -4.08 5.29
N ILE A 159 -4.29 -4.38 5.11
CA ILE A 159 -3.19 -3.55 5.63
C ILE A 159 -3.27 -2.13 5.06
N ASN A 160 -3.53 -1.99 3.75
CA ASN A 160 -3.61 -0.68 3.12
C ASN A 160 -4.78 0.17 3.64
N GLU A 161 -5.93 -0.46 3.90
CA GLU A 161 -7.08 0.22 4.51
C GLU A 161 -6.76 0.67 5.94
N GLN A 162 -6.13 -0.18 6.75
CA GLN A 162 -5.70 0.17 8.11
C GLN A 162 -4.68 1.30 8.13
N ASN A 163 -3.70 1.29 7.22
CA ASN A 163 -2.71 2.37 7.11
C ASN A 163 -3.37 3.70 6.77
N THR A 164 -4.31 3.70 5.81
CA THR A 164 -5.06 4.91 5.43
C THR A 164 -5.83 5.49 6.61
N LEU A 165 -6.51 4.63 7.38
CA LEU A 165 -7.24 5.04 8.58
C LEU A 165 -6.29 5.60 9.66
N LEU A 166 -5.16 4.93 9.89
CA LEU A 166 -4.17 5.35 10.87
C LEU A 166 -3.58 6.72 10.51
N GLU A 167 -3.27 6.96 9.23
CA GLU A 167 -2.78 8.25 8.75
C GLU A 167 -3.79 9.38 8.97
N ALA A 168 -5.07 9.15 8.67
CA ALA A 168 -6.15 10.09 8.96
C ALA A 168 -6.25 10.41 10.47
N GLN A 169 -6.23 9.38 11.33
CA GLN A 169 -6.25 9.56 12.78
C GLN A 169 -5.03 10.32 13.30
N GLN A 170 -3.83 10.04 12.77
CA GLN A 170 -2.63 10.78 13.13
C GLN A 170 -2.72 12.25 12.74
N LEU A 171 -3.27 12.55 11.55
CA LEU A 171 -3.45 13.93 11.10
C LEU A 171 -4.43 14.68 12.01
N GLU A 172 -5.54 14.05 12.38
CA GLU A 172 -6.54 14.62 13.28
C GLU A 172 -5.96 14.86 14.69
N LEU A 173 -5.26 13.88 15.25
CA LEU A 173 -4.58 14.03 16.54
C LEU A 173 -3.55 15.17 16.52
N LYS A 174 -2.78 15.29 15.44
CA LYS A 174 -1.83 16.41 15.27
C LYS A 174 -2.55 17.75 15.19
N ALA A 175 -3.68 17.83 14.49
CA ALA A 175 -4.48 19.06 14.42
C ALA A 175 -4.97 19.44 15.82
N LEU A 176 -5.64 18.53 16.54
CA LEU A 176 -6.14 18.76 17.90
C LEU A 176 -5.03 19.14 18.89
N ALA A 177 -3.84 18.55 18.75
CA ALA A 177 -2.70 18.84 19.60
C ALA A 177 -2.06 20.21 19.32
N THR A 178 -2.15 20.74 18.09
CA THR A 178 -1.36 21.90 17.66
C THR A 178 -2.16 23.14 17.25
N THR A 179 -3.47 23.02 17.00
CA THR A 179 -4.31 24.12 16.54
C THR A 179 -5.45 24.43 17.50
N ASP A 180 -5.92 25.68 17.47
CA ASP A 180 -7.13 26.11 18.16
C ASP A 180 -8.36 25.72 17.34
N GLY A 181 -9.31 25.03 17.97
CA GLY A 181 -10.48 24.45 17.30
C GLY A 181 -11.46 25.47 16.70
N LEU A 182 -11.45 26.72 17.17
CA LEU A 182 -12.34 27.77 16.65
C LEU A 182 -11.73 28.49 15.44
N THR A 183 -10.46 28.85 15.54
CA THR A 183 -9.78 29.76 14.61
C THR A 183 -8.91 29.05 13.58
N GLY A 184 -8.49 27.81 13.87
CA GLY A 184 -7.51 27.07 13.05
C GLY A 184 -6.10 27.68 13.05
N LEU A 185 -5.82 28.63 13.95
CA LEU A 185 -4.46 29.09 14.24
C LEU A 185 -3.74 28.08 15.14
N LYS A 186 -2.45 28.29 15.40
CA LYS A 186 -1.76 27.51 16.43
C LYS A 186 -2.41 27.74 17.80
N ASN A 187 -2.45 26.72 18.63
CA ASN A 187 -2.97 26.85 19.99
C ASN A 187 -1.90 27.41 20.94
N HIS A 188 -2.33 27.72 22.17
CA HIS A 188 -1.45 28.22 23.23
C HIS A 188 -0.24 27.31 23.49
N ARG A 189 -0.42 25.98 23.48
CA ARG A 189 0.67 25.02 23.73
C ARG A 189 1.75 25.12 22.65
N THR A 190 1.37 25.07 21.38
CA THR A 190 2.32 25.15 20.26
C THR A 190 3.01 26.52 20.20
N PHE A 191 2.32 27.58 20.59
CA PHE A 191 2.94 28.89 20.77
C PHE A 191 4.08 28.85 21.81
N GLN A 192 3.83 28.30 23.00
CA GLN A 192 4.83 28.23 24.07
C GLN A 192 6.06 27.43 23.65
N GLU A 193 5.83 26.27 23.02
CA GLU A 193 6.90 25.41 22.49
C GLU A 193 7.75 26.18 21.48
N ARG A 194 7.11 26.81 20.50
CA ARG A 194 7.84 27.55 19.46
C ARG A 194 8.57 28.77 20.00
N LEU A 195 7.98 29.51 20.93
CA LEU A 195 8.65 30.66 21.53
C LEU A 195 9.91 30.23 22.28
N SER A 196 9.84 29.11 23.00
CA SER A 196 11.02 28.53 23.66
C SER A 196 12.09 28.14 22.65
N GLU A 197 11.74 27.49 21.55
CA GLU A 197 12.69 27.14 20.48
C GLU A 197 13.39 28.38 19.89
N GLU A 198 12.61 29.41 19.55
CA GLU A 198 13.12 30.65 18.96
C GLU A 198 14.01 31.42 19.94
N PHE A 199 13.66 31.46 21.22
CA PHE A 199 14.48 32.10 22.26
C PHE A 199 15.88 31.48 22.33
N HIS A 200 15.96 30.14 22.42
CA HIS A 200 17.26 29.44 22.44
C HIS A 200 18.03 29.58 21.12
N ARG A 201 17.33 29.70 20.00
CA ARG A 201 17.97 29.97 18.69
C ARG A 201 18.64 31.35 18.69
N VAL A 202 18.00 32.37 19.26
CA VAL A 202 18.60 33.70 19.39
C VAL A 202 19.83 33.69 20.29
N GLU A 203 19.78 33.00 21.44
CA GLU A 203 20.94 32.89 22.33
C GLU A 203 22.17 32.31 21.63
N ARG A 204 21.97 31.37 20.70
CA ARG A 204 23.06 30.69 20.00
C ARG A 204 23.59 31.46 18.79
N TYR A 205 22.72 32.09 18.01
CA TYR A 205 23.08 32.64 16.70
C TYR A 205 22.95 34.17 16.62
N HIS A 206 22.43 34.81 17.66
CA HIS A 206 22.13 36.24 17.75
C HIS A 206 21.21 36.86 16.65
N PRO A 207 20.24 36.15 16.01
CA PRO A 207 19.20 36.83 15.24
C PRO A 207 18.26 37.64 16.15
N SER A 208 17.59 38.68 15.62
CA SER A 208 16.55 39.38 16.38
C SER A 208 15.29 38.50 16.54
N LEU A 209 14.56 38.66 17.64
CA LEU A 209 13.26 38.01 17.85
C LEU A 209 12.29 39.02 18.44
N SER A 210 11.11 39.13 17.84
CA SER A 210 10.05 39.99 18.34
C SER A 210 8.75 39.23 18.57
N LEU A 211 7.93 39.77 19.46
CA LEU A 211 6.64 39.21 19.84
C LEU A 211 5.57 40.31 19.74
N ILE A 212 4.41 39.96 19.21
CA ILE A 212 3.22 40.81 19.22
C ILE A 212 2.15 40.07 20.01
N LEU A 213 1.63 40.68 21.07
CA LEU A 213 0.41 40.27 21.73
C LEU A 213 -0.71 41.24 21.32
N LEU A 214 -1.86 40.71 20.92
CA LEU A 214 -2.99 41.52 20.48
C LEU A 214 -4.31 41.04 21.07
N ASP A 215 -5.21 42.00 21.28
CA ASP A 215 -6.54 41.78 21.85
C ASP A 215 -7.60 42.49 21.01
N VAL A 216 -8.69 41.79 20.71
CA VAL A 216 -9.81 42.36 19.95
C VAL A 216 -10.60 43.32 20.83
N ASP A 217 -10.62 44.59 20.43
CA ASP A 217 -11.19 45.65 21.24
C ASP A 217 -12.70 45.47 21.44
N HIS A 218 -13.14 45.63 22.70
CA HIS A 218 -14.55 45.59 23.08
C HIS A 218 -15.26 44.26 22.69
N PHE A 219 -14.53 43.15 22.59
CA PHE A 219 -15.08 41.87 22.14
C PHE A 219 -16.20 41.35 23.06
N LYS A 220 -16.04 41.46 24.38
CA LYS A 220 -17.14 41.16 25.32
C LYS A 220 -18.42 41.93 24.99
N GLN A 221 -18.32 43.25 24.75
CA GLN A 221 -19.48 44.07 24.37
C GLN A 221 -20.05 43.68 22.99
N TYR A 222 -19.22 43.15 22.08
CA TYR A 222 -19.69 42.58 20.81
C TYR A 222 -20.59 41.38 21.07
N ASN A 223 -20.10 40.43 21.89
CA ASN A 223 -20.84 39.22 22.24
C ASN A 223 -22.12 39.53 23.01
N ASP A 224 -22.08 40.48 23.94
CA ASP A 224 -23.25 40.90 24.70
C ASP A 224 -24.34 41.50 23.78
N SER A 225 -23.94 42.11 22.64
CA SER A 225 -24.87 42.74 21.69
C SER A 225 -25.38 41.78 20.62
N PHE A 226 -24.55 40.85 20.14
CA PHE A 226 -24.85 40.04 18.94
C PHE A 226 -24.79 38.52 19.18
N GLY A 227 -24.43 38.09 20.39
CA GLY A 227 -24.27 36.69 20.76
C GLY A 227 -22.92 36.10 20.38
N HIS A 228 -22.53 35.04 21.11
CA HIS A 228 -21.28 34.31 20.90
C HIS A 228 -21.07 33.79 19.46
N PRO A 229 -22.09 33.28 18.73
CA PRO A 229 -21.89 32.81 17.35
C PRO A 229 -21.38 33.91 16.40
N GLU A 230 -21.77 35.16 16.61
CA GLU A 230 -21.26 36.29 15.81
C GLU A 230 -19.85 36.71 16.24
N GLY A 231 -19.53 36.63 17.53
CA GLY A 231 -18.16 36.79 18.02
C GLY A 231 -17.19 35.74 17.46
N ASP A 232 -17.63 34.49 17.38
CA ASP A 232 -16.87 33.40 16.76
C ASP A 232 -16.51 33.70 15.30
N LYS A 233 -17.43 34.31 14.54
CA LYS A 233 -17.16 34.77 13.17
C LYS A 233 -16.13 35.90 13.14
N VAL A 234 -16.17 36.82 14.11
CA VAL A 234 -15.16 37.87 14.25
C VAL A 234 -13.79 37.25 14.48
N LEU A 235 -13.65 36.34 15.44
CA LEU A 235 -12.37 35.67 15.73
C LEU A 235 -11.84 34.90 14.51
N LYS A 236 -12.71 34.18 13.78
CA LYS A 236 -12.34 33.50 12.53
C LYS A 236 -11.86 34.47 11.45
N SER A 237 -12.47 35.63 11.32
CA SER A 237 -12.07 36.65 10.35
C SER A 237 -10.76 37.33 10.74
N VAL A 238 -10.57 37.70 12.01
CA VAL A 238 -9.28 38.19 12.54
C VAL A 238 -8.16 37.18 12.26
N SER A 239 -8.44 35.89 12.48
CA SER A 239 -7.47 34.81 12.23
C SER A 239 -7.06 34.69 10.77
N ARG A 240 -8.01 34.85 9.84
CA ARG A 240 -7.73 34.90 8.40
C ARG A 240 -6.89 36.11 8.02
N ILE A 241 -7.20 37.28 8.57
CA ILE A 241 -6.45 38.52 8.34
C ILE A 241 -5.00 38.34 8.83
N LEU A 242 -4.81 37.86 10.06
CA LEU A 242 -3.48 37.60 10.63
C LEU A 242 -2.64 36.72 9.68
N LYS A 243 -3.17 35.55 9.29
CA LYS A 243 -2.49 34.63 8.37
C LYS A 243 -2.14 35.26 7.01
N SER A 244 -2.99 36.15 6.49
CA SER A 244 -2.75 36.80 5.19
C SER A 244 -1.71 37.92 5.23
N VAL A 245 -1.47 38.50 6.40
CA VAL A 245 -0.61 39.69 6.59
C VAL A 245 0.77 39.30 7.14
N THR A 246 0.88 38.16 7.83
CA THR A 246 2.14 37.62 8.34
C THR A 246 2.88 36.81 7.27
N ARG A 247 4.20 36.65 7.44
CA ARG A 247 5.05 35.85 6.56
C ARG A 247 4.95 34.37 6.91
N ASP A 248 5.41 33.50 6.02
CA ASP A 248 5.46 32.05 6.26
C ASP A 248 6.38 31.66 7.44
N CYS A 249 7.40 32.47 7.73
CA CYS A 249 8.31 32.26 8.86
C CYS A 249 7.75 32.76 10.20
N ASP A 250 6.67 33.54 10.19
CA ASP A 250 6.03 34.05 11.39
C ASP A 250 5.07 33.00 11.95
N LEU A 251 4.98 32.87 13.28
CA LEU A 251 3.99 31.98 13.90
C LEU A 251 2.82 32.81 14.43
N VAL A 252 1.60 32.48 14.01
CA VAL A 252 0.37 33.07 14.52
C VAL A 252 -0.40 32.04 15.36
N ALA A 253 -0.71 32.40 16.60
CA ALA A 253 -1.48 31.58 17.51
C ALA A 253 -2.63 32.34 18.17
N ARG A 254 -3.66 31.62 18.59
CA ARG A 254 -4.66 32.14 19.53
C ARG A 254 -4.16 31.90 20.95
N TYR A 255 -3.96 32.98 21.69
CA TYR A 255 -3.39 32.93 23.03
C TYR A 255 -4.43 32.48 24.07
N GLY A 256 -5.65 33.00 23.96
CA GLY A 256 -6.81 32.65 24.79
C GLY A 256 -7.95 33.64 24.59
N GLY A 257 -9.21 33.21 24.70
CA GLY A 257 -10.36 34.13 24.57
C GLY A 257 -10.34 34.93 23.26
N GLU A 258 -10.24 36.25 23.36
CA GLU A 258 -10.12 37.21 22.25
C GLU A 258 -8.68 37.65 21.93
N GLU A 259 -7.69 36.99 22.53
CA GLU A 259 -6.27 37.34 22.42
C GLU A 259 -5.54 36.44 21.44
N PHE A 260 -4.65 37.05 20.66
CA PHE A 260 -3.78 36.40 19.69
C PHE A 260 -2.34 36.82 19.89
N VAL A 261 -1.42 35.98 19.42
CA VAL A 261 0.01 36.23 19.53
C VAL A 261 0.70 35.91 18.21
N VAL A 262 1.69 36.73 17.87
CA VAL A 262 2.55 36.54 16.69
C VAL A 262 4.00 36.52 17.12
N ILE A 263 4.71 35.44 16.78
CA ILE A 263 6.17 35.35 16.91
C ILE A 263 6.77 35.79 15.58
N LEU A 264 7.73 36.73 15.64
CA LEU A 264 8.42 37.30 14.50
C LEU A 264 9.93 37.00 14.60
N PRO A 265 10.39 35.83 14.10
CA PRO A 265 11.81 35.54 14.01
C PRO A 265 12.52 36.55 13.11
N GLU A 266 13.80 36.79 13.40
CA GLU A 266 14.67 37.67 12.61
C GLU A 266 14.08 39.06 12.35
N THR A 267 13.35 39.59 13.34
CA THR A 267 12.67 40.88 13.22
C THR A 267 13.04 41.78 14.41
N ASP A 268 13.54 42.98 14.09
CA ASP A 268 13.89 44.03 15.04
C ASP A 268 12.65 44.82 15.51
N SER A 269 12.86 45.76 16.44
CA SER A 269 11.77 46.55 17.05
C SER A 269 10.99 47.39 16.05
N GLU A 270 11.67 48.03 15.09
CA GLU A 270 11.00 48.78 14.03
C GLU A 270 10.20 47.86 13.09
N GLY A 271 10.78 46.73 12.69
CA GLY A 271 10.13 45.72 11.87
C GLY A 271 8.88 45.16 12.54
N ALA A 272 8.96 44.90 13.85
CA ALA A 272 7.86 44.38 14.64
C ALA A 272 6.72 45.40 14.76
N LEU A 273 7.03 46.67 15.03
CA LEU A 273 6.04 47.75 15.03
C LEU A 273 5.37 47.93 13.67
N ARG A 274 6.15 47.90 12.57
CA ARG A 274 5.60 47.97 11.21
C ARG A 274 4.67 46.79 10.92
N ALA A 275 5.02 45.58 11.37
CA ALA A 275 4.17 44.40 11.22
C ALA A 275 2.88 44.53 12.04
N ALA A 276 2.97 44.96 13.30
CA ALA A 276 1.82 45.19 14.17
C ALA A 276 0.86 46.22 13.57
N GLU A 277 1.37 47.35 13.08
CA GLU A 277 0.57 48.40 12.48
C GLU A 277 -0.09 47.97 11.16
N ARG A 278 0.60 47.15 10.36
CA ARG A 278 0.03 46.54 9.16
C ARG A 278 -1.15 45.63 9.50
N ILE A 279 -1.01 44.78 10.51
CA ILE A 279 -2.08 43.90 10.98
C ILE A 279 -3.24 44.74 11.53
N ARG A 280 -2.95 45.74 12.37
CA ARG A 280 -3.96 46.63 12.97
C ARG A 280 -4.83 47.29 11.91
N LYS A 281 -4.20 47.92 10.90
CA LYS A 281 -4.92 48.56 9.78
C LYS A 281 -5.76 47.56 9.00
N ALA A 282 -5.22 46.38 8.72
CA ALA A 282 -5.96 45.34 8.00
C ALA A 282 -7.22 44.87 8.79
N ILE A 283 -7.16 44.82 10.12
CA ILE A 283 -8.33 44.52 10.97
C ILE A 283 -9.33 45.68 10.94
N GLU A 284 -8.85 46.92 11.11
CA GLU A 284 -9.69 48.12 11.12
C GLU A 284 -10.43 48.34 9.79
N GLU A 285 -9.73 48.14 8.67
CA GLU A 285 -10.25 48.36 7.31
C GLU A 285 -11.07 47.18 6.77
N ALA A 286 -11.12 46.05 7.48
CA ALA A 286 -11.88 44.89 7.04
C ALA A 286 -13.39 45.16 7.00
N ALA A 287 -14.06 44.54 6.02
CA ALA A 287 -15.51 44.66 5.87
C ALA A 287 -16.25 43.81 6.92
N TRP A 288 -16.53 44.42 8.08
CA TRP A 288 -17.29 43.79 9.17
C TRP A 288 -18.79 43.92 8.95
N THR A 289 -19.52 42.80 9.09
CA THR A 289 -20.96 42.74 8.76
C THR A 289 -21.85 43.55 9.72
N LEU A 290 -21.57 43.52 11.03
CA LEU A 290 -22.46 44.08 12.05
C LEU A 290 -21.96 45.40 12.61
N ARG A 291 -20.68 45.45 13.01
CA ARG A 291 -20.02 46.68 13.45
C ARG A 291 -18.52 46.62 13.16
N PRO A 292 -17.83 47.76 12.99
CA PRO A 292 -16.38 47.80 12.90
C PRO A 292 -15.72 47.11 14.10
N VAL A 293 -14.64 46.40 13.84
CA VAL A 293 -13.81 45.74 14.85
C VAL A 293 -12.40 46.32 14.75
N THR A 294 -11.84 46.67 15.90
CA THR A 294 -10.45 47.12 16.03
C THR A 294 -9.70 46.20 17.00
N ALA A 295 -8.38 46.31 17.04
CA ALA A 295 -7.57 45.56 17.98
C ALA A 295 -6.43 46.43 18.55
N SER A 296 -6.04 46.09 19.76
CA SER A 296 -4.94 46.69 20.49
C SER A 296 -3.71 45.79 20.44
N PHE A 297 -2.51 46.35 20.31
CA PHE A 297 -1.27 45.59 20.07
C PHE A 297 -0.14 46.01 21.01
N GLY A 298 0.33 45.08 21.83
CA GLY A 298 1.58 45.20 22.57
C GLY A 298 2.71 44.47 21.84
N VAL A 299 3.82 45.17 21.60
CA VAL A 299 4.96 44.66 20.85
C VAL A 299 6.18 44.64 21.76
N THR A 300 7.00 43.61 21.69
CA THR A 300 8.33 43.62 22.31
C THR A 300 9.36 42.98 21.38
N THR A 301 10.63 43.30 21.62
CA THR A 301 11.78 42.68 20.96
C THR A 301 12.73 42.19 22.03
N LEU A 302 13.21 40.96 21.83
CA LEU A 302 14.16 40.32 22.72
C LEU A 302 15.41 41.18 22.86
N HIS A 303 15.80 41.46 24.10
CA HIS A 303 16.96 42.27 24.44
C HIS A 303 17.78 41.62 25.56
N MET A 304 18.97 42.16 25.85
CA MET A 304 19.93 41.53 26.77
C MET A 304 19.39 41.28 28.19
N ASN A 305 18.39 42.06 28.63
CA ASN A 305 17.80 41.93 29.96
C ASN A 305 16.57 41.01 29.99
N THR A 306 16.14 40.46 28.85
CA THR A 306 15.02 39.51 28.81
C THR A 306 15.52 38.13 29.25
N GLU A 307 15.23 37.75 30.49
CA GLU A 307 15.79 36.55 31.11
C GLU A 307 15.13 35.23 30.67
N SER A 308 13.95 35.28 30.05
CA SER A 308 13.19 34.08 29.67
C SER A 308 12.13 34.35 28.59
N PRO A 309 11.63 33.31 27.91
CA PRO A 309 10.44 33.40 27.06
C PRO A 309 9.24 34.04 27.76
N GLN A 310 9.03 33.75 29.06
CA GLN A 310 7.95 34.30 29.85
C GLN A 310 8.12 35.80 30.09
N ALA A 311 9.35 36.28 30.30
CA ALA A 311 9.62 37.71 30.42
C ALA A 311 9.20 38.47 29.15
N LEU A 312 9.52 37.92 27.96
CA LEU A 312 9.11 38.50 26.68
C LEU A 312 7.58 38.60 26.55
N ILE A 313 6.83 37.59 27.03
CA ILE A 313 5.36 37.65 27.03
C ILE A 313 4.86 38.75 27.98
N THR A 314 5.43 38.84 29.18
CA THR A 314 5.06 39.86 30.18
C THR A 314 5.29 41.28 29.64
N GLU A 315 6.43 41.54 29.00
CA GLU A 315 6.74 42.82 28.37
C GLU A 315 5.72 43.20 27.27
N ALA A 316 5.31 42.23 26.45
CA ALA A 316 4.28 42.43 25.44
C ALA A 316 2.91 42.74 26.07
N ASP A 317 2.55 42.05 27.15
CA ASP A 317 1.30 42.28 27.90
C ASP A 317 1.28 43.68 28.55
N GLU A 318 2.38 44.13 29.13
CA GLU A 318 2.49 45.48 29.69
C GLU A 318 2.30 46.57 28.61
N ALA A 319 2.90 46.37 27.43
CA ALA A 319 2.70 47.26 26.29
C ALA A 319 1.24 47.23 25.81
N LEU A 320 0.62 46.06 25.72
CA LEU A 320 -0.79 45.90 25.34
C LEU A 320 -1.73 46.57 26.34
N TYR A 321 -1.45 46.44 27.63
CA TYR A 321 -2.20 47.09 28.70
C TYR A 321 -2.13 48.62 28.59
N ALA A 322 -0.94 49.18 28.31
CA ALA A 322 -0.76 50.61 28.06
C ALA A 322 -1.59 51.09 26.86
N VAL A 323 -1.62 50.32 25.77
CA VAL A 323 -2.48 50.60 24.61
C VAL A 323 -3.96 50.62 24.99
N LYS A 324 -4.43 49.61 25.72
CA LYS A 324 -5.84 49.51 26.15
C LYS A 324 -6.28 50.71 27.00
N ARG A 325 -5.38 51.27 27.82
CA ARG A 325 -5.63 52.48 28.62
C ARG A 325 -5.58 53.77 27.82
N ASN A 326 -4.75 53.84 26.79
CA ASN A 326 -4.50 55.07 26.04
C ASN A 326 -5.46 55.29 24.86
N GLY A 327 -6.52 54.49 24.74
CA GLY A 327 -7.58 54.69 23.75
C GLY A 327 -7.70 53.58 22.70
N ARG A 328 -6.99 52.45 22.88
CA ARG A 328 -7.09 51.25 22.01
C ARG A 328 -6.72 51.55 20.55
N ASN A 329 -6.97 50.58 19.66
CA ASN A 329 -6.77 50.66 18.21
C ASN A 329 -5.42 51.29 17.82
N ARG A 330 -4.34 50.79 18.41
CA ARG A 330 -2.96 51.22 18.14
C ARG A 330 -1.99 50.11 18.50
N SER A 331 -0.74 50.32 18.10
CA SER A 331 0.39 49.50 18.50
C SER A 331 1.34 50.28 19.40
N GLN A 332 1.94 49.61 20.38
CA GLN A 332 2.98 50.18 21.22
C GLN A 332 4.07 49.15 21.44
N HIS A 333 5.32 49.58 21.31
CA HIS A 333 6.47 48.76 21.70
C HIS A 333 6.75 48.94 23.18
N TYR A 334 7.11 47.86 23.88
CA TYR A 334 7.58 47.88 25.24
C TYR A 334 8.81 48.79 25.35
N ALA A 335 8.74 49.79 26.23
CA ALA A 335 9.83 50.72 26.45
C ALA A 335 10.65 50.22 27.64
N ILE A 336 11.93 49.93 27.41
CA ILE A 336 12.86 49.58 28.49
C ILE A 336 13.02 50.83 29.36
N MET A 337 12.50 50.81 30.60
CA MET A 337 12.80 51.85 31.58
C MET A 337 14.25 51.68 32.06
N GLY A 338 15.20 52.23 31.31
CA GLY A 338 16.61 52.26 31.67
C GLY A 338 17.54 52.34 30.46
N GLY A 339 17.83 53.56 30.00
CA GLY A 339 18.77 53.81 28.91
C GLY A 339 18.86 55.27 28.46
N SER A 340 18.71 56.22 29.37
CA SER A 340 19.19 57.59 29.18
C SER A 340 20.48 57.74 29.98
N GLY A 341 21.62 57.82 29.28
CA GLY A 341 22.92 58.10 29.89
C GLY A 341 24.10 57.70 29.00
N ASP A 342 24.53 58.68 28.20
CA ASP A 342 25.81 58.86 27.47
C ASP A 342 26.21 57.96 26.29
#